data_AF-A0A9P5MXY1-F1
#
_entry.id   AF-A0A9P5MXY1-F1
#
_cell.length_a   1.000
_cell.length_b   1.000
_cell.length_c   1.000
_cell.angle_alpha   90.00
_cell.angle_beta   90.00
_cell.angle_gamma   90.00
#
_symmetry.space_group_name_H-M   'P 1'
#
loop_
_entity.id
_entity.type
_entity.pdbx_description
1 polymer ?
#
loop_
_entity_poly.entity_id
_entity_poly.type
_entity_poly.pdbx_seq_one_letter_code
_entity_poly.pdbx_strand_id
1 'polypeptide(L)'
;MRLIHTCGCSPSAAHSTGLAIESEGKELLLGEPPPWTEDKIKVFPVTWKSPVTGALHFQVHPCAAQELLIDPLFEGALREGALYPDGAHITDLKEVRDLLYKMQRPAMAVGKEKDLALFHNRGVLHTVVGASKPDQVRAFHQCNLAASDEPVRPTPEDVRQCA
;
A
#
# COMPACT_ATOMS: atom_id res chain seq x y z
N MET A 1 -8.55 3.55 -1.64
CA MET A 1 -8.29 2.47 -0.66
C MET A 1 -8.69 2.95 0.72
N ARG A 2 -9.39 2.12 1.49
CA ARG A 2 -9.76 2.40 2.88
C ARG A 2 -8.77 1.71 3.82
N LEU A 3 -8.19 2.47 4.75
CA LEU A 3 -7.28 2.04 5.81
C LEU A 3 -7.95 2.26 7.16
N ILE A 4 -7.99 1.22 7.99
CA ILE A 4 -8.34 1.36 9.41
C ILE A 4 -7.01 1.49 10.16
N HIS A 5 -6.81 2.62 10.85
CA HIS A 5 -5.54 2.93 11.51
C HIS A 5 -5.28 2.10 12.78
N THR A 6 -5.99 0.98 12.98
CA THR A 6 -5.67 0.00 14.01
C THR A 6 -4.71 -1.03 13.42
N CYS A 7 -3.44 -0.65 13.31
CA CYS A 7 -2.37 -1.59 12.97
C CYS A 7 -2.14 -2.51 14.18
N GLY A 8 -3.07 -3.43 14.43
CA GLY A 8 -2.85 -4.54 15.34
C GLY A 8 -2.02 -5.58 14.60
N CYS A 9 -0.92 -6.05 15.21
CA CYS A 9 -0.17 -7.21 14.69
C CYS A 9 -1.14 -8.39 14.55
N SER A 10 -1.62 -8.65 13.33
CA SER A 10 -2.31 -9.89 13.05
C SER A 10 -1.33 -11.06 13.24
N PRO A 11 -1.77 -12.19 13.80
CA PRO A 11 -0.97 -13.41 13.86
C PRO A 11 -0.72 -14.04 12.47
N SER A 12 -1.30 -13.50 11.41
CA SER A 12 -1.02 -13.91 10.03
C SER A 12 0.43 -13.62 9.67
N ALA A 13 1.08 -14.57 9.01
CA ALA A 13 2.47 -14.41 8.59
C ALA A 13 2.59 -13.31 7.52
N ALA A 14 3.71 -12.60 7.51
CA ALA A 14 4.08 -11.75 6.38
C ALA A 14 4.53 -12.62 5.20
N HIS A 15 4.16 -12.25 3.98
CA HIS A 15 4.69 -12.91 2.78
C HIS A 15 6.21 -12.76 2.75
N SER A 16 6.92 -13.78 2.27
CA SER A 16 8.40 -13.78 2.12
C SER A 16 8.98 -12.60 1.31
N THR A 17 8.20 -11.95 0.45
CA THR A 17 8.61 -10.76 -0.32
C THR A 17 8.40 -9.46 0.45
N GLY A 18 7.72 -9.50 1.60
CA GLY A 18 7.35 -8.33 2.39
C GLY A 18 6.29 -7.41 1.75
N LEU A 19 5.70 -7.83 0.62
CA LEU A 19 4.71 -7.05 -0.15
C LEU A 19 3.26 -7.46 0.13
N ALA A 20 3.01 -8.34 1.10
CA ALA A 20 1.67 -8.77 1.50
C ALA A 20 1.69 -9.45 2.88
N ILE A 21 0.50 -9.72 3.41
CA ILE A 21 0.26 -10.64 4.54
C ILE A 21 -0.44 -11.87 3.96
N GLU A 22 -0.10 -13.06 4.47
CA GLU A 22 -0.73 -14.31 4.10
C GLU A 22 -2.21 -14.32 4.53
N SER A 23 -3.08 -14.84 3.67
CA SER A 23 -4.51 -14.93 3.96
C SER A 23 -4.87 -16.30 4.53
N GLU A 24 -4.68 -16.48 5.84
CA GLU A 24 -4.70 -17.79 6.53
C GLU A 24 -5.87 -17.97 7.51
N GLY A 25 -6.83 -17.03 7.55
CA GLY A 25 -7.92 -17.04 8.54
C GLY A 25 -7.45 -16.70 9.96
N LYS A 26 -6.26 -16.09 10.09
CA LYS A 26 -5.66 -15.60 11.33
C LYS A 26 -5.75 -14.07 11.43
N GLU A 27 -6.51 -13.44 10.56
CA GLU A 27 -6.72 -12.01 10.56
C GLU A 27 -7.53 -11.59 11.77
N LEU A 28 -7.16 -10.44 12.35
CA LEU A 28 -7.93 -9.89 13.46
C LEU A 28 -9.26 -9.37 12.93
N LEU A 29 -10.34 -9.72 13.61
CA LEU A 29 -11.65 -9.15 13.33
C LEU A 29 -11.69 -7.68 13.78
N LEU A 30 -12.52 -6.85 13.15
CA LEU A 30 -12.59 -5.41 13.44
C LEU A 30 -12.92 -5.05 14.89
N GLY A 31 -13.52 -5.98 15.65
CA GLY A 31 -13.84 -5.80 17.08
C GLY A 31 -12.77 -6.28 18.06
N GLU A 32 -11.71 -6.93 17.58
CA GLU A 32 -10.59 -7.42 18.39
C GLU A 32 -9.48 -6.39 18.68
N PRO A 33 -9.11 -5.45 17.78
CA PRO A 33 -8.16 -4.41 18.13
C PRO A 33 -8.74 -3.43 19.18
N PRO A 34 -7.90 -2.58 19.79
CA PRO A 34 -8.37 -1.53 20.69
C PRO A 34 -9.53 -0.72 20.08
N PRO A 35 -10.48 -0.24 20.91
CA PRO A 35 -11.65 0.49 20.42
C PRO A 35 -11.26 1.63 19.47
N TRP A 36 -11.96 1.69 18.35
CA TRP A 36 -11.77 2.70 17.32
C TRP A 36 -13.12 3.26 16.88
N THR A 37 -13.09 4.40 16.21
CA THR A 37 -14.27 5.11 15.73
C THR A 37 -14.16 5.35 14.22
N GLU A 38 -15.28 5.44 13.52
CA GLU A 38 -15.29 5.54 12.06
C GLU A 38 -14.51 6.74 11.51
N ASP A 39 -14.40 7.85 12.27
CA ASP A 39 -13.58 9.02 11.91
C ASP A 39 -12.07 8.73 11.88
N LYS A 40 -11.62 7.63 12.48
CA LYS A 40 -10.23 7.16 12.42
C LYS A 40 -9.93 6.36 11.15
N ILE A 41 -10.96 6.01 10.39
CA ILE A 41 -10.77 5.37 9.09
C ILE A 41 -10.30 6.43 8.09
N LYS A 42 -9.22 6.13 7.38
CA LYS A 42 -8.69 6.99 6.32
C LYS A 42 -8.93 6.36 4.96
N VAL A 43 -9.44 7.16 4.03
CA VAL A 43 -9.52 6.78 2.62
C VAL A 43 -8.44 7.55 1.87
N PHE A 44 -7.49 6.83 1.29
CA PHE A 44 -6.40 7.42 0.51
C PHE A 44 -6.48 6.99 -0.96
N PRO A 45 -6.03 7.87 -1.88
CA PRO A 45 -5.80 7.47 -3.25
C PRO A 45 -4.65 6.45 -3.31
N VAL A 46 -4.73 5.54 -4.28
CA VAL A 46 -3.72 4.49 -4.50
C VAL A 46 -2.46 5.06 -5.18
N THR A 47 -2.60 6.17 -5.88
CA THR A 47 -1.49 6.93 -6.45
C THR A 47 -1.45 8.34 -5.88
N TRP A 48 -0.25 8.85 -5.60
CA TRP A 48 -0.03 10.20 -5.07
C TRP A 48 0.67 11.04 -6.13
N LYS A 49 0.23 12.28 -6.31
CA LYS A 49 0.91 13.23 -7.20
C LYS A 49 2.09 13.83 -6.46
N SER A 50 3.28 13.70 -7.04
CA SER A 50 4.48 14.37 -6.54
C SER A 50 4.33 15.89 -6.73
N PRO A 51 4.44 16.70 -5.66
CA PRO A 51 4.35 18.15 -5.78
C PRO A 51 5.58 18.76 -6.48
N VAL A 52 6.69 18.01 -6.58
CA VAL A 52 7.93 18.47 -7.22
C VAL A 52 7.96 18.11 -8.70
N THR A 53 7.59 16.87 -9.05
CA THR A 53 7.71 16.37 -10.43
C THR A 53 6.39 16.31 -11.18
N GLY A 54 5.26 16.40 -10.49
CA GLY A 54 3.93 16.20 -11.07
C GLY A 54 3.59 14.75 -11.42
N ALA A 55 4.54 13.81 -11.29
CA ALA A 55 4.34 12.41 -11.62
C ALA A 55 3.43 11.71 -10.58
N LEU A 56 2.72 10.67 -11.02
CA LEU A 56 1.93 9.81 -10.15
C LEU A 56 2.81 8.66 -9.61
N HIS A 57 2.87 8.54 -8.30
CA HIS A 57 3.56 7.46 -7.59
C HIS A 57 2.55 6.48 -7.02
N PHE A 58 2.71 5.19 -7.32
CA PHE A 58 1.90 4.14 -6.72
C PHE A 58 2.29 3.94 -5.25
N GLN A 59 1.42 4.36 -4.33
CA GLN A 59 1.73 4.42 -2.90
C GLN A 59 0.58 3.82 -2.07
N VAL A 60 0.77 2.55 -1.73
CA VAL A 60 -0.16 1.78 -0.91
C VAL A 60 0.62 0.82 -0.02
N HIS A 61 0.27 0.80 1.26
CA HIS A 61 0.77 -0.22 2.17
C HIS A 61 -0.18 -1.43 2.13
N PRO A 62 0.20 -2.55 1.48
CA PRO A 62 -0.70 -3.67 1.22
C PRO A 62 -1.20 -4.33 2.51
N CYS A 63 -0.36 -4.37 3.54
CA CYS A 63 -0.70 -4.97 4.83
C CYS A 63 -1.78 -4.21 5.63
N ALA A 64 -2.01 -2.94 5.33
CA ALA A 64 -2.97 -2.10 6.05
C ALA A 64 -4.28 -1.89 5.27
N ALA A 65 -4.29 -2.24 3.98
CA ALA A 65 -5.44 -2.13 3.10
C ALA A 65 -6.55 -3.09 3.54
N GLN A 66 -7.75 -2.55 3.76
CA GLN A 66 -8.94 -3.36 4.07
C GLN A 66 -9.87 -3.45 2.86
N GLU A 67 -10.02 -2.36 2.13
CA GLU A 67 -10.94 -2.27 0.99
C GLU A 67 -10.33 -1.46 -0.16
N LEU A 68 -10.67 -1.83 -1.38
CA LEU A 68 -10.40 -1.05 -2.58
C LEU A 68 -11.71 -0.48 -3.13
N LEU A 69 -11.70 0.84 -3.31
CA LEU A 69 -12.75 1.59 -3.98
C LEU A 69 -12.17 2.00 -5.33
N ILE A 70 -12.78 1.53 -6.41
CA ILE A 70 -12.35 1.73 -7.78
C ILE A 70 -13.46 2.48 -8.50
N ASP A 71 -13.15 3.69 -8.93
CA ASP A 71 -14.08 4.51 -9.73
C ASP A 71 -14.21 3.90 -11.14
N PRO A 72 -15.38 4.05 -11.79
CA PRO A 72 -15.54 3.68 -13.20
C PRO A 72 -14.57 4.44 -14.10
N LEU A 73 -14.24 3.82 -15.23
CA LEU A 73 -13.48 4.51 -16.26
C LEU A 73 -14.28 5.71 -16.80
N PHE A 74 -13.57 6.80 -17.10
CA PHE A 74 -14.19 7.98 -17.68
C PHE A 74 -14.67 7.72 -19.12
N GLU A 75 -15.60 8.54 -19.59
CA GLU A 75 -16.14 8.44 -20.94
C GLU A 75 -15.04 8.64 -22.00
N GLY A 76 -14.89 7.66 -22.90
CA GLY A 76 -13.85 7.67 -23.94
C GLY A 76 -12.56 6.93 -23.58
N ALA A 77 -12.41 6.42 -22.35
CA ALA A 77 -11.31 5.55 -21.99
C ALA A 77 -11.41 4.17 -22.69
N LEU A 78 -10.27 3.53 -22.94
CA LEU A 78 -10.24 2.18 -23.50
C LEU A 78 -10.81 1.18 -22.46
N ARG A 79 -11.93 0.54 -22.80
CA ARG A 79 -12.58 -0.43 -21.92
C ARG A 79 -12.09 -1.86 -22.13
N GLU A 80 -11.55 -2.16 -23.30
CA GLU A 80 -11.03 -3.49 -23.63
C GLU A 80 -9.79 -3.80 -22.78
N GLY A 81 -9.79 -4.94 -22.08
CA GLY A 81 -8.70 -5.36 -21.20
C GLY A 81 -8.66 -4.70 -19.81
N ALA A 82 -9.57 -3.76 -19.53
CA ALA A 82 -9.70 -3.17 -18.19
C ALA A 82 -10.30 -4.18 -17.20
N LEU A 83 -9.74 -4.25 -15.98
CA LEU A 83 -10.21 -5.16 -14.93
C LEU A 83 -11.58 -4.75 -14.38
N TYR A 84 -11.80 -3.44 -14.18
CA TYR A 84 -13.00 -2.88 -13.53
C TYR A 84 -13.52 -1.66 -14.32
N PRO A 85 -14.00 -1.84 -15.56
CA PRO A 85 -14.38 -0.72 -16.43
C PRO A 85 -15.57 0.09 -15.89
N ASP A 86 -16.43 -0.54 -15.08
CA ASP A 86 -17.60 0.07 -14.42
C ASP A 86 -17.33 0.43 -12.95
N GLY A 87 -16.07 0.35 -12.52
CA GLY A 87 -15.69 0.51 -11.12
C GLY A 87 -15.93 -0.77 -10.31
N ALA A 88 -15.49 -0.75 -9.06
CA ALA A 88 -15.65 -1.88 -8.14
C ALA A 88 -15.49 -1.42 -6.68
N HIS A 89 -16.15 -2.14 -5.78
CA HIS A 89 -15.87 -2.08 -4.35
C HIS A 89 -15.44 -3.47 -3.90
N ILE A 90 -14.14 -3.63 -3.65
CA ILE A 90 -13.55 -4.89 -3.23
C ILE A 90 -13.41 -4.87 -1.71
N THR A 91 -14.16 -5.73 -1.05
CA THR A 91 -14.17 -5.89 0.42
C THR A 91 -13.61 -7.24 0.87
N ASP A 92 -13.45 -8.20 -0.04
CA ASP A 92 -12.76 -9.44 0.28
C ASP A 92 -11.27 -9.17 0.50
N LEU A 93 -10.79 -9.41 1.72
CA LEU A 93 -9.45 -9.03 2.12
C LEU A 93 -8.37 -9.77 1.33
N LYS A 94 -8.63 -11.03 0.94
CA LYS A 94 -7.70 -11.81 0.13
C LYS A 94 -7.60 -11.21 -1.28
N GLU A 95 -8.72 -10.87 -1.90
CA GLU A 95 -8.76 -10.23 -3.22
C GLU A 95 -8.05 -8.87 -3.21
N VAL A 96 -8.27 -8.05 -2.17
CA VAL A 96 -7.55 -6.78 -1.97
C VAL A 96 -6.03 -7.01 -1.93
N ARG A 97 -5.56 -7.97 -1.12
CA ARG A 97 -4.13 -8.29 -0.98
C ARG A 97 -3.54 -8.81 -2.28
N ASP A 98 -4.21 -9.73 -2.96
CA ASP A 98 -3.75 -10.35 -4.20
C ASP A 98 -3.61 -9.31 -5.33
N LEU A 99 -4.59 -8.40 -5.45
CA LEU A 99 -4.54 -7.33 -6.44
C LEU A 99 -3.38 -6.37 -6.17
N LEU A 100 -3.22 -5.90 -4.92
CA LEU A 100 -2.14 -5.01 -4.55
C LEU A 100 -0.76 -5.67 -4.73
N TYR A 101 -0.62 -6.93 -4.34
CA TYR A 101 0.60 -7.69 -4.55
C TYR A 101 0.97 -7.75 -6.04
N LYS A 102 0.01 -8.09 -6.92
CA LYS A 102 0.23 -8.16 -8.37
C LYS A 102 0.74 -6.83 -8.94
N MET A 103 0.20 -5.71 -8.45
CA MET A 103 0.63 -4.37 -8.87
C MET A 103 2.03 -3.99 -8.36
N GLN A 104 2.41 -4.44 -7.15
CA GLN A 104 3.68 -4.08 -6.52
C GLN A 104 4.86 -4.96 -6.92
N ARG A 105 4.59 -6.23 -7.25
CA ARG A 105 5.61 -7.25 -7.48
C ARG A 105 6.70 -6.87 -8.51
N PRO A 106 6.41 -6.13 -9.60
CA PRO A 106 7.42 -5.82 -10.63
C PRO A 106 8.59 -4.93 -10.16
N ALA A 107 8.46 -4.18 -9.06
CA ALA A 107 9.44 -3.18 -8.64
C ALA A 107 10.10 -3.54 -7.30
N MET A 108 11.17 -4.35 -7.32
CA MET A 108 11.92 -4.74 -6.12
C MET A 108 13.42 -4.51 -6.26
N ALA A 109 14.02 -3.88 -5.25
CA ALA A 109 15.46 -3.75 -5.09
C ALA A 109 15.86 -4.10 -3.65
N VAL A 110 17.08 -4.64 -3.46
CA VAL A 110 17.60 -5.05 -2.15
C VAL A 110 18.87 -4.28 -1.81
N GLY A 111 18.96 -3.78 -0.58
CA GLY A 111 20.16 -3.12 -0.06
C GLY A 111 21.21 -4.13 0.42
N LYS A 112 22.44 -3.65 0.62
CA LYS A 112 23.58 -4.42 1.14
C LYS A 112 23.99 -3.95 2.53
N GLU A 113 24.81 -4.75 3.19
CA GLU A 113 25.38 -4.37 4.49
C GLU A 113 26.14 -3.05 4.38
N LYS A 114 25.96 -2.17 5.38
CA LYS A 114 26.56 -0.82 5.46
C LYS A 114 26.09 0.18 4.39
N ASP A 115 25.03 -0.13 3.64
CA ASP A 115 24.37 0.85 2.79
C ASP A 115 23.57 1.85 3.64
N LEU A 116 23.60 3.13 3.22
CA LEU A 116 22.64 4.14 3.65
C LEU A 116 21.51 4.21 2.62
N ALA A 117 20.29 3.85 3.01
CA ALA A 117 19.11 4.03 2.18
C ALA A 117 18.44 5.37 2.52
N LEU A 118 18.45 6.30 1.56
CA LEU A 118 17.63 7.52 1.60
C LEU A 118 16.57 7.42 0.52
N PHE A 119 15.30 7.59 0.90
CA PHE A 119 14.20 7.49 -0.04
C PHE A 119 13.09 8.50 0.26
N HIS A 120 12.38 8.87 -0.79
CA HIS A 120 11.18 9.69 -0.69
C HIS A 120 10.00 8.80 -0.31
N ASN A 121 9.58 8.83 0.97
CA ASN A 121 8.56 7.92 1.52
C ASN A 121 7.20 7.98 0.79
N ARG A 122 6.89 9.08 0.11
CA ARG A 122 5.67 9.24 -0.70
C ARG A 122 5.77 8.65 -2.10
N GLY A 123 6.96 8.26 -2.53
CA GLY A 123 7.23 7.73 -3.85
C GLY A 123 7.67 6.28 -3.87
N VAL A 124 7.85 5.65 -2.71
CA VAL A 124 8.27 4.25 -2.60
C VAL A 124 7.54 3.53 -1.48
N LEU A 125 7.26 2.24 -1.71
CA LEU A 125 7.05 1.27 -0.64
C LEU A 125 8.40 0.65 -0.27
N HIS A 126 8.65 0.46 1.02
CA HIS A 126 9.80 -0.27 1.52
C HIS A 126 9.34 -1.24 2.60
N THR A 127 10.05 -2.36 2.72
CA THR A 127 9.76 -3.42 3.67
C THR A 127 11.05 -4.10 4.09
N VAL A 128 11.08 -4.65 5.30
CA VAL A 128 12.19 -5.47 5.78
C VAL A 128 11.83 -6.92 5.50
N VAL A 129 12.69 -7.61 4.76
CA VAL A 129 12.53 -9.02 4.43
C VAL A 129 13.67 -9.85 5.00
N GLY A 130 13.39 -11.14 5.22
CA GLY A 130 14.33 -12.11 5.75
C GLY A 130 14.30 -12.19 7.28
N ALA A 131 14.26 -13.41 7.79
CA ALA A 131 14.45 -13.68 9.21
C ALA A 131 15.94 -13.91 9.48
N SER A 132 16.48 -13.28 10.51
CA SER A 132 17.81 -13.62 11.03
C SER A 132 17.81 -15.08 11.50
N LYS A 133 18.93 -15.79 11.29
CA LYS A 133 19.16 -17.03 12.03
C LYS A 133 19.17 -16.73 13.54
N PRO A 134 18.92 -17.72 14.42
CA PRO A 134 18.87 -17.49 15.87
C PRO A 134 20.14 -16.84 16.45
N ASP A 135 21.29 -17.03 15.82
CA ASP A 135 22.60 -16.48 16.21
C ASP A 135 22.96 -15.16 15.51
N GLN A 136 22.10 -14.65 14.61
CA GLN A 136 22.35 -13.44 13.84
C GLN A 136 21.63 -12.23 14.43
N VAL A 137 22.39 -11.17 14.70
CA VAL A 137 21.87 -9.87 15.10
C VAL A 137 21.95 -8.90 13.93
N ARG A 138 20.85 -8.22 13.63
CA ARG A 138 20.79 -7.14 12.66
C ARG A 138 20.20 -5.90 13.33
N ALA A 139 20.96 -4.81 13.33
CA ALA A 139 20.54 -3.53 13.88
C ALA A 139 20.48 -2.48 12.78
N PHE A 140 19.46 -1.63 12.84
CA PHE A 140 19.27 -0.50 11.92
C PHE A 140 19.11 0.78 12.74
N HIS A 141 19.65 1.87 12.22
CA HIS A 141 19.35 3.21 12.72
C HIS A 141 18.44 3.89 11.70
N GLN A 142 17.25 4.31 12.14
CA GLN A 142 16.27 4.99 11.29
C GLN A 142 16.04 6.41 11.80
N CYS A 143 15.97 7.35 10.87
CA CYS A 143 15.54 8.72 11.11
C CYS A 143 14.42 9.04 10.13
N ASN A 144 13.28 9.52 10.63
CA ASN A 144 12.14 9.90 9.81
C ASN A 144 12.02 11.42 9.81
N LEU A 145 11.88 12.00 8.62
CA LEU A 145 11.58 13.42 8.45
C LEU A 145 10.07 13.61 8.32
N ALA A 146 9.51 14.44 9.19
CA ALA A 146 8.08 14.76 9.13
C ALA A 146 7.77 15.52 7.84
N ALA A 147 6.62 15.21 7.24
CA ALA A 147 6.10 15.98 6.11
C ALA A 147 5.33 17.20 6.61
N SER A 148 5.32 18.26 5.80
CA SER A 148 4.63 19.53 6.13
C SER A 148 3.16 19.57 5.70
N ASP A 149 2.72 18.62 4.87
CA ASP A 149 1.41 18.61 4.23
C ASP A 149 0.86 17.17 4.06
N GLU A 150 -0.32 17.04 3.46
CA GLU A 150 -0.92 15.75 3.11
C GLU A 150 -0.63 15.37 1.65
N PRO A 151 -0.67 14.07 1.29
CA PRO A 151 -0.52 13.65 -0.10
C PRO A 151 -1.61 14.22 -1.02
N VAL A 152 -1.21 14.67 -2.21
CA VAL A 152 -2.13 15.20 -3.22
C VAL A 152 -2.66 14.06 -4.09
N ARG A 153 -3.99 13.99 -4.24
CA ARG A 153 -4.65 13.03 -5.15
C ARG A 153 -4.45 13.41 -6.62
N PRO A 154 -4.50 12.44 -7.56
CA PRO A 154 -4.56 12.73 -8.99
C PRO A 154 -5.79 13.58 -9.32
N THR A 155 -5.63 14.50 -10.25
CA THR A 155 -6.74 15.23 -10.88
C THR A 155 -7.37 14.39 -12.00
N PRO A 156 -8.59 14.71 -12.46
CA PRO A 156 -9.18 14.02 -13.62
C PRO A 156 -8.31 14.09 -14.88
N GLU A 157 -7.52 15.15 -15.03
CA GLU A 157 -6.58 15.28 -16.14
C GLU A 157 -5.40 14.31 -16.02
N ASP A 158 -4.85 14.15 -14.81
CA ASP A 158 -3.78 13.18 -14.56
C ASP A 158 -4.25 11.74 -14.90
N VAL A 159 -5.51 11.42 -14.59
CA VAL A 159 -6.09 10.10 -14.90
C VAL A 159 -6.23 9.89 -16.41
N ARG A 160 -6.64 10.92 -17.16
CA ARG A 160 -6.78 10.83 -18.63
C ARG A 160 -5.45 10.57 -19.35
N GLN A 161 -4.33 11.07 -18.82
CA GLN A 161 -3.02 10.87 -19.42
C GLN A 161 -2.46 9.45 -19.25
N CYS A 162 -3.03 8.67 -18.33
CA CYS A 162 -2.58 7.30 -18.02
C CYS A 162 -3.48 6.20 -18.61
N ALA A 163 -4.60 6.57 -19.24
CA ALA A 163 -5.61 5.65 -19.77
C ALA A 163 -5.48 5.39 -21.27
#